data_AF-A0A1G2WSI7-F1
#
_entry.id   AF-A0A1G2WSI7-F1
#
_cell.length_a   1.000
_cell.length_b   1.000
_cell.length_c   1.000
_cell.angle_alpha   90.00
_cell.angle_beta   90.00
_cell.angle_gamma   90.00
#
_symmetry.space_group_name_H-M   'P 1'
#
loop_
_entity.id
_entity.type
_entity.pdbx_description
1 polymer ?
#
loop_
_entity_poly.entity_id
_entity_poly.type
_entity_poly.pdbx_seq_one_letter_code
_entity_poly.pdbx_strand_id
1 'polypeptide(L)'
;MQRGDVALFYHSCSGKNVFGIMQVSKPPYQDPTTNAANWLAIDFKPIKTFEPPIQLGQIKTEPTLQNIGLIKQPRLSVIRLSKNEFEKIVNLKL
;
A
#
# COMPACT_ATOMS: atom_id res chain seq x y z
N MET A 1 4.51 -7.94 -8.64
CA MET A 1 4.38 -6.57 -9.20
C MET A 1 5.43 -6.41 -10.27
N GLN A 2 5.22 -5.51 -11.23
CA GLN A 2 6.11 -5.22 -12.34
C GLN A 2 6.43 -3.73 -12.41
N ARG A 3 7.42 -3.35 -13.23
CA ARG A 3 7.80 -1.94 -13.44
C ARG A 3 6.56 -1.14 -13.86
N GLY A 4 6.32 -0.03 -13.17
CA GLY A 4 5.18 0.85 -13.43
C GLY A 4 3.96 0.62 -12.54
N ASP A 5 3.83 -0.55 -11.89
CA ASP A 5 2.78 -0.79 -10.90
C ASP A 5 2.86 0.23 -9.76
N VAL A 6 1.71 0.62 -9.23
CA VAL A 6 1.59 1.58 -8.12
C VAL A 6 1.08 0.92 -6.85
N ALA A 7 1.50 1.46 -5.71
CA ALA A 7 1.09 1.02 -4.38
C ALA A 7 0.86 2.23 -3.47
N LEU A 8 0.00 2.06 -2.46
CA LEU A 8 -0.19 3.04 -1.39
C LEU A 8 0.83 2.80 -0.28
N PHE A 9 1.52 3.85 0.16
CA PHE A 9 2.48 3.77 1.27
C PHE A 9 1.75 3.87 2.61
N TYR A 10 1.65 2.75 3.32
CA TYR A 10 0.95 2.66 4.61
C TYR A 10 1.93 2.50 5.78
N HIS A 11 1.85 3.39 6.77
CA HIS A 11 2.61 3.28 8.01
C HIS A 11 1.77 2.52 9.06
N SER A 12 2.20 1.30 9.42
CA SER A 12 1.43 0.37 10.25
C SER A 12 1.60 0.52 11.76
N CYS A 13 2.64 1.23 12.23
CA CYS A 13 2.98 1.31 13.66
C CYS A 13 2.13 2.38 14.37
N SER A 14 2.60 3.63 14.40
CA SER A 14 1.92 4.76 15.03
C SER A 14 1.21 5.62 13.99
N GLY A 15 0.00 6.09 14.30
CA GLY A 15 -0.81 6.91 13.40
C GLY A 15 -1.67 6.15 12.38
N LYS A 16 -1.24 4.98 11.88
CA LYS A 16 -1.98 4.13 10.92
C LYS A 16 -2.52 4.92 9.73
N ASN A 17 -1.61 5.36 8.87
CA ASN A 17 -1.90 6.31 7.80
C ASN A 17 -1.38 5.84 6.45
N VAL A 18 -2.12 6.18 5.39
CA VAL A 18 -1.62 6.17 4.01
C VAL A 18 -1.03 7.55 3.72
N PHE A 19 0.28 7.58 3.47
CA PHE A 19 1.04 8.81 3.27
C PHE A 19 1.20 9.21 1.80
N GLY A 20 0.90 8.33 0.86
CA GLY A 20 1.11 8.64 -0.55
C GLY A 20 1.09 7.45 -1.48
N ILE A 21 1.53 7.70 -2.71
CA ILE A 21 1.62 6.73 -3.80
C ILE A 21 3.09 6.49 -4.12
N MET A 22 3.45 5.23 -4.22
CA MET A 22 4.74 4.74 -4.67
C MET A 22 4.57 3.99 -5.99
N GLN A 23 5.63 3.96 -6.81
CA GLN A 23 5.69 3.20 -8.05
C GLN A 23 6.87 2.24 -8.04
N VAL A 24 6.69 1.03 -8.57
CA VAL A 24 7.77 0.05 -8.72
C VAL A 24 8.84 0.60 -9.68
N SER A 25 10.05 0.82 -9.14
CA SER A 25 11.23 1.26 -9.87
C SER A 25 12.10 0.08 -10.31
N LYS A 26 12.07 -1.04 -9.57
CA LYS A 26 12.74 -2.30 -9.93
C LYS A 26 11.78 -3.48 -9.67
N PRO A 27 11.51 -4.33 -10.68
CA PRO A 27 10.68 -5.52 -10.51
C PRO A 27 11.35 -6.53 -9.54
N PRO A 28 10.63 -7.59 -9.09
CA PRO A 28 11.12 -8.55 -8.12
C PRO A 28 12.51 -9.10 -8.45
N TYR A 29 13.38 -9.14 -7.44
CA TYR A 29 14.72 -9.71 -7.48
C TYR A 29 15.03 -10.42 -6.16
N GLN A 30 16.04 -11.29 -6.11
CA GLN A 30 16.42 -11.99 -4.88
C GLN A 30 16.65 -10.99 -3.74
N ASP A 31 15.98 -11.20 -2.61
CA ASP A 31 16.10 -10.34 -1.44
C ASP A 31 17.55 -10.39 -0.92
N PRO A 32 18.29 -9.26 -0.93
CA PRO A 32 19.69 -9.22 -0.52
C PRO A 32 19.87 -9.34 1.00
N THR A 33 18.79 -9.27 1.78
CA THR A 33 18.81 -9.39 3.25
C THR A 33 18.79 -10.84 3.72
N THR A 34 18.64 -11.81 2.81
CA THR A 34 18.56 -13.23 3.14
C THR A 34 19.19 -14.12 2.09
N ASN A 35 19.77 -15.23 2.53
CA ASN A 35 20.31 -16.28 1.66
C ASN A 35 19.25 -17.31 1.24
N ALA A 36 18.01 -17.20 1.76
CA ALA A 36 16.93 -18.10 1.39
C ALA A 36 16.41 -17.77 -0.02
N ALA A 37 16.43 -18.75 -0.92
CA ALA A 37 16.11 -18.57 -2.34
C ALA A 37 14.64 -18.20 -2.64
N ASN A 38 13.75 -18.32 -1.65
CA ASN A 38 12.31 -18.11 -1.82
C ASN A 38 11.85 -16.68 -1.49
N TRP A 39 12.78 -15.75 -1.24
CA TRP A 39 12.46 -14.38 -0.86
C TRP A 39 12.86 -13.40 -1.96
N LEU A 40 11.91 -12.55 -2.34
CA LEU A 40 12.10 -11.51 -3.36
C LEU A 40 11.87 -10.13 -2.75
N ALA A 41 12.70 -9.17 -3.14
CA ALA A 41 12.56 -7.76 -2.85
C ALA A 41 12.12 -6.99 -4.11
N ILE A 42 11.51 -5.82 -3.90
CA ILE A 42 11.02 -4.91 -4.95
C ILE A 42 11.43 -3.50 -4.55
N ASP A 43 12.02 -2.75 -5.47
CA ASP A 43 12.30 -1.33 -5.22
C ASP A 43 11.13 -0.47 -5.68
N PHE A 44 10.83 0.53 -4.87
CA PHE A 44 9.85 1.55 -5.15
C PHE A 44 10.47 2.94 -5.14
N LYS A 45 9.86 3.85 -5.88
CA LYS A 45 10.11 5.29 -5.78
C LYS A 45 8.81 6.01 -5.38
N PRO A 46 8.87 7.04 -4.53
CA PRO A 46 7.70 7.87 -4.25
C PRO A 46 7.30 8.65 -5.52
N ILE A 47 6.00 8.78 -5.77
CA ILE A 47 5.47 9.59 -6.88
C ILE A 47 4.42 10.63 -6.43
N LYS A 48 3.84 10.49 -5.24
CA LYS A 48 2.91 11.47 -4.66
C LYS A 48 2.88 11.35 -3.14
N THR A 49 2.92 12.49 -2.44
CA THR A 49 2.68 12.60 -1.00
C THR A 49 1.26 13.11 -0.74
N PHE A 50 0.62 12.62 0.33
CA PHE A 50 -0.68 13.10 0.81
C PHE A 50 -0.50 13.98 2.03
N GLU A 51 -1.02 15.20 1.94
CA GLU A 51 -1.01 16.21 3.00
C GLU A 51 -2.43 16.82 3.09
N PRO A 52 -3.22 16.52 4.14
CA PRO A 52 -2.92 15.57 5.22
C PRO A 52 -2.90 14.10 4.74
N PRO A 53 -2.22 13.19 5.47
CA PRO A 53 -2.26 11.76 5.16
C PRO A 53 -3.66 11.17 5.43
N ILE A 54 -4.02 10.11 4.71
CA ILE A 54 -5.32 9.45 4.86
C ILE A 54 -5.24 8.48 6.04
N GLN A 55 -6.10 8.67 7.03
CA GLN A 55 -6.14 7.85 8.23
C GLN A 55 -6.88 6.54 7.99
N LEU A 56 -6.44 5.47 8.65
CA LEU A 56 -7.15 4.19 8.65
C LEU A 56 -8.60 4.34 9.14
N GLY A 57 -8.87 5.30 10.03
CA GLY A 57 -10.23 5.63 10.46
C GLY A 57 -11.16 6.00 9.29
N GLN A 58 -10.69 6.85 8.38
CA GLN A 58 -11.45 7.26 7.19
C GLN A 58 -11.69 6.07 6.24
N ILE A 59 -10.69 5.19 6.09
CA ILE A 59 -10.82 3.98 5.27
C ILE A 59 -11.89 3.05 5.86
N LYS A 60 -11.91 2.92 7.20
CA LYS A 60 -12.89 2.09 7.91
C LYS A 60 -14.31 2.63 7.89
N THR A 61 -14.52 3.92 7.64
CA THR A 61 -15.87 4.49 7.52
C THR A 61 -16.48 4.30 6.13
N GLU A 62 -15.67 3.96 5.12
CA GLU A 62 -16.14 3.79 3.74
C GLU A 62 -16.72 2.37 3.53
N PRO A 63 -18.03 2.21 3.26
CA PRO A 63 -18.67 0.90 3.13
C PRO A 63 -18.09 0.06 2.00
N THR A 64 -17.65 0.68 0.90
CA THR A 64 -17.10 -0.03 -0.25
C THR A 64 -15.73 -0.65 0.01
N LEU A 65 -15.04 -0.25 1.09
CA LEU A 65 -13.70 -0.72 1.43
C LEU A 65 -13.68 -1.80 2.52
N GLN A 66 -14.81 -2.18 3.11
CA GLN A 66 -14.86 -3.07 4.28
C GLN A 66 -14.24 -4.45 4.06
N ASN A 67 -14.12 -4.88 2.80
CA ASN A 67 -13.61 -6.20 2.44
C ASN A 67 -12.15 -6.21 1.97
N ILE A 68 -11.46 -5.07 1.95
CA ILE A 68 -10.04 -5.04 1.55
C ILE A 68 -9.15 -5.76 2.57
N GLY A 69 -8.01 -6.26 2.09
CA GLY A 69 -7.02 -6.94 2.93
C GLY A 69 -6.55 -6.12 4.13
N LEU A 70 -6.46 -4.78 4.01
CA LEU A 70 -6.07 -3.89 5.11
C LEU A 70 -6.97 -4.02 6.35
N ILE A 71 -8.27 -4.29 6.13
CA ILE A 71 -9.27 -4.40 7.20
C ILE A 71 -9.40 -5.86 7.64
N LYS A 72 -9.51 -6.79 6.67
CA LYS A 72 -9.79 -8.20 6.96
C LYS A 72 -8.57 -9.00 7.41
N GLN A 73 -7.36 -8.56 7.04
CA GLN A 73 -6.11 -9.29 7.24
C GLN A 73 -5.05 -8.37 7.85
N PRO A 74 -5.18 -8.00 9.14
CA PRO A 74 -4.34 -6.97 9.77
C PRO A 74 -2.85 -7.32 9.87
N ARG A 75 -2.49 -8.61 9.68
CA ARG A 75 -1.10 -9.10 9.66
C ARG A 75 -0.51 -9.19 8.26
N LEU A 76 -1.28 -8.90 7.20
CA LEU A 76 -0.81 -8.97 5.82
C LEU A 76 -0.23 -7.62 5.39
N SER A 77 1.09 -7.56 5.20
CA SER A 77 1.81 -6.31 4.89
C SER A 77 1.69 -5.85 3.44
N VAL A 78 1.39 -6.77 2.51
CA VAL A 78 1.22 -6.46 1.09
C VAL A 78 -0.14 -6.97 0.66
N ILE A 79 -1.02 -6.03 0.33
CA ILE A 79 -2.40 -6.33 -0.05
C ILE A 79 -2.64 -5.94 -1.51
N ARG A 80 -3.44 -6.74 -2.21
CA ARG A 80 -3.96 -6.35 -3.52
C ARG A 80 -5.17 -5.46 -3.32
N LEU A 81 -5.24 -4.38 -4.10
CA LEU A 81 -6.43 -3.57 -4.28
C LEU A 81 -6.88 -3.69 -5.73
N SER A 82 -8.17 -3.69 -5.95
CA SER A 82 -8.76 -3.38 -7.25
C SER A 82 -8.54 -1.90 -7.58
N LYS A 83 -8.71 -1.55 -8.86
CA LYS A 83 -8.66 -0.16 -9.31
C LYS A 83 -9.64 0.73 -8.54
N ASN A 84 -10.88 0.27 -8.36
CA ASN A 84 -11.93 1.02 -7.66
C ASN A 84 -11.58 1.24 -6.18
N GLU A 85 -11.06 0.23 -5.48
CA GLU A 85 -10.66 0.38 -4.08
C GLU A 85 -9.47 1.35 -3.94
N PHE A 86 -8.48 1.25 -4.84
CA PHE A 86 -7.35 2.16 -4.88
C PHE A 86 -7.81 3.61 -5.09
N GLU A 87 -8.62 3.85 -6.14
CA GLU A 87 -9.16 5.18 -6.45
C GLU A 87 -10.04 5.71 -5.32
N LYS A 88 -10.85 4.84 -4.69
CA LYS A 88 -11.65 5.22 -3.54
C LYS A 88 -10.78 5.73 -2.40
N ILE A 89 -9.74 4.98 -2.00
CA ILE A 89 -8.83 5.40 -0.92
C ILE A 89 -8.18 6.74 -1.27
N VAL A 90 -7.62 6.89 -2.48
CA VAL A 90 -6.96 8.13 -2.92
C VAL A 90 -7.90 9.35 -2.88
N ASN A 91 -9.20 9.13 -3.03
CA ASN A 91 -10.22 10.17 -3.02
C ASN A 91 -10.89 10.40 -1.66
N LEU A 92 -10.48 9.73 -0.58
CA LEU A 92 -10.99 9.96 0.79
C LEU A 92 -10.54 11.29 1.41
N LYS A 93 -10.31 12.33 0.60
CA LYS A 93 -9.91 13.65 1.08
C LYS A 93 -11.03 14.24 1.93
N LEU A 94 -10.68 14.68 3.13
CA LEU A 94 -11.46 15.62 3.95
C LEU A 94 -11.40 17.01 3.31
#